data_AF-A0A7K1JGP7-F1
#
_entry.id   AF-A0A7K1JGP7-F1
#
_cell.length_a   1.000
_cell.length_b   1.000
_cell.length_c   1.000
_cell.angle_alpha   90.00
_cell.angle_beta   90.00
_cell.angle_gamma   90.00
#
_symmetry.space_group_name_H-M   'P 1'
#
loop_
_entity.id
_entity.type
_entity.pdbx_description
1 polymer ?
#
loop_
_entity_poly.entity_id
_entity_poly.type
_entity_poly.pdbx_seq_one_letter_code
_entity_poly.pdbx_strand_id
1 'polypeptide(L)'
;MITTEEVVGLLDVYHLVGLDNQGRELLTNVLTARGSNALLADGAWSPVLAEPFVLNWSNTRGVMIGQDADLWLYKVELFGLFWRATCSGPNREDISLPRADSWPKAQLICEQHRRSRRAAAPVTSGG
;
A
#
# COMPACT_ATOMS: atom_id res chain seq x y z
N MET A 1 10.02 16.51 -0.49
CA MET A 1 8.82 15.85 -1.04
C MET A 1 8.70 14.53 -0.31
N ILE A 2 7.58 14.29 0.39
CA ILE A 2 7.37 13.04 1.13
C ILE A 2 7.16 11.87 0.16
N THR A 3 7.86 10.77 0.40
CA THR A 3 7.81 9.53 -0.37
C THR A 3 6.53 8.74 -0.07
N THR A 4 6.29 7.62 -0.76
CA THR A 4 5.19 6.72 -0.41
C THR A 4 5.48 5.91 0.85
N GLU A 5 6.74 5.53 1.05
CA GLU A 5 7.19 4.83 2.25
C GLU A 5 6.95 5.65 3.53
N GLU A 6 7.33 6.93 3.52
CA GLU A 6 7.06 7.82 4.65
C GLU A 6 5.56 8.00 4.91
N VAL A 7 4.73 8.07 3.85
CA VAL A 7 3.26 8.13 4.00
C VAL A 7 2.71 6.85 4.61
N VAL A 8 3.23 5.70 4.22
CA VAL A 8 2.88 4.39 4.79
C VAL A 8 3.20 4.34 6.28
N GLY A 9 4.40 4.80 6.68
CA GLY A 9 4.78 4.90 8.09
C GLY A 9 3.89 5.87 8.88
N LEU A 10 3.52 7.02 8.31
CA LEU A 10 2.58 7.94 8.96
C LEU A 10 1.18 7.35 9.11
N LEU A 11 0.70 6.58 8.12
CA LEU A 11 -0.56 5.84 8.22
C LEU A 11 -0.50 4.78 9.33
N ASP A 12 0.64 4.08 9.47
CA ASP A 12 0.83 3.14 10.59
C ASP A 12 0.69 3.82 11.95
N VAL A 13 1.40 4.92 12.16
CA VAL A 13 1.33 5.68 13.43
C VAL A 13 -0.08 6.22 13.65
N TYR A 14 -0.72 6.78 12.62
CA TYR A 14 -2.08 7.32 12.68
C TYR A 14 -3.09 6.27 13.16
N HIS A 15 -3.06 5.05 12.60
CA HIS A 15 -4.01 3.99 12.91
C HIS A 15 -3.65 3.18 14.18
N LEU A 16 -2.40 3.21 14.65
CA LEU A 16 -1.97 2.49 15.86
C LEU A 16 -2.12 3.32 17.14
N VAL A 17 -1.60 4.55 17.12
CA VAL A 17 -1.44 5.37 18.33
C VAL A 17 -1.94 6.81 18.15
N GLY A 18 -2.30 7.19 16.93
CA GLY A 18 -2.64 8.55 16.56
C GLY A 18 -1.41 9.41 16.25
N LEU A 19 -1.63 10.45 15.45
CA LEU A 19 -0.64 11.49 15.16
C LEU A 19 -0.96 12.75 15.95
N ASP A 20 0.06 13.56 16.20
CA ASP A 20 -0.13 14.94 16.65
C ASP A 20 -0.80 15.80 15.55
N ASN A 21 -1.17 17.05 15.89
CA ASN A 21 -1.89 17.92 14.96
C ASN A 21 -1.10 18.17 13.66
N GLN A 22 0.22 18.38 13.76
CA GLN A 22 1.07 18.67 12.62
C GLN A 22 1.23 17.45 11.71
N GLY A 23 1.48 16.26 12.28
CA GLY A 23 1.57 15.01 11.55
C GLY A 23 0.26 14.65 10.87
N ARG A 24 -0.87 14.84 11.55
CA ARG A 24 -2.21 14.61 10.98
C ARG A 24 -2.49 15.55 9.80
N GLU A 25 -2.17 16.84 9.93
CA GLU A 25 -2.35 17.81 8.85
C GLU A 25 -1.47 17.47 7.65
N LEU A 26 -0.19 17.16 7.87
CA LEU A 26 0.74 16.72 6.84
C LEU A 26 0.19 15.49 6.10
N LEU A 27 -0.19 14.45 6.83
CA LEU A 27 -0.72 13.21 6.26
C LEU A 27 -1.99 13.48 5.44
N THR A 28 -2.92 14.28 5.97
CA THR A 28 -4.18 14.64 5.30
C THR A 28 -3.94 15.37 3.99
N ASN A 29 -3.03 16.36 3.99
CA ASN A 29 -2.69 17.13 2.80
C ASN A 29 -2.08 16.25 1.71
N VAL A 30 -1.20 15.33 2.11
CA VAL A 30 -0.52 14.43 1.18
C VAL A 30 -1.47 13.40 0.59
N LEU A 31 -2.34 12.81 1.42
CA LEU A 31 -3.38 11.89 0.93
C LEU A 31 -4.39 12.60 0.02
N THR A 32 -4.70 13.87 0.31
CA THR A 32 -5.61 14.68 -0.52
C THR A 32 -5.01 14.90 -1.90
N ALA A 33 -3.73 15.30 -1.95
CA ALA A 33 -3.00 15.48 -3.20
C ALA A 33 -2.89 14.18 -4.03
N ARG A 34 -2.95 13.01 -3.37
CA ARG A 34 -2.93 11.67 -3.98
C ARG A 34 -4.33 11.07 -4.16
N GLY A 35 -5.40 11.81 -3.88
CA GLY A 35 -6.78 11.32 -3.94
C GLY A 35 -7.02 10.03 -3.15
N SER A 36 -6.43 9.93 -1.96
CA SER A 36 -6.39 8.73 -1.10
C SER A 36 -6.90 8.98 0.32
N ASN A 37 -7.74 10.00 0.52
CA ASN A 37 -8.29 10.38 1.83
C ASN A 37 -9.09 9.27 2.51
N ALA A 38 -9.62 8.32 1.75
CA ALA A 38 -10.31 7.15 2.29
C ALA A 38 -9.42 6.32 3.23
N LEU A 39 -8.09 6.41 3.11
CA LEU A 39 -7.14 5.72 4.00
C LEU A 39 -7.12 6.28 5.43
N LEU A 40 -7.75 7.44 5.68
CA LEU A 40 -7.91 7.99 7.03
C LEU A 40 -9.11 7.41 7.78
N ALA A 41 -10.02 6.70 7.11
CA ALA A 41 -11.17 6.11 7.77
C ALA A 41 -10.76 4.92 8.66
N ASP A 42 -11.42 4.77 9.81
CA ASP A 42 -11.15 3.68 10.75
C ASP A 42 -11.24 2.32 10.03
N GLY A 43 -10.20 1.49 10.18
CA GLY A 43 -10.11 0.17 9.55
C GLY A 43 -9.78 0.17 8.05
N ALA A 44 -9.69 1.33 7.39
CA ALA A 44 -9.31 1.41 5.97
C ALA A 44 -7.84 1.05 5.71
N TRP A 45 -7.01 1.09 6.75
CA TRP A 45 -5.59 0.77 6.70
C TRP A 45 -5.24 -0.16 7.86
N SER A 46 -4.87 -1.40 7.54
CA SER A 46 -4.38 -2.32 8.56
C SER A 46 -2.90 -2.03 8.82
N PRO A 47 -2.52 -1.60 10.05
CA PRO A 47 -1.13 -1.31 10.34
C PRO A 47 -0.29 -2.58 10.37
N VAL A 48 0.99 -2.46 10.03
CA VAL A 48 1.91 -3.60 10.00
C VAL A 48 2.79 -3.57 11.24
N LEU A 49 2.67 -4.61 12.07
CA LEU A 49 3.46 -4.76 13.30
C LEU A 49 4.78 -5.54 13.09
N ALA A 50 5.01 -6.12 11.91
CA ALA A 50 6.18 -6.94 11.60
C ALA A 50 6.64 -6.82 10.12
N GLU A 51 7.95 -6.93 9.89
CA GLU A 51 8.62 -6.70 8.59
C GLU A 51 8.18 -7.63 7.43
N PRO A 52 8.20 -7.19 6.16
CA PRO A 52 8.56 -5.84 5.70
C PRO A 52 7.47 -4.80 6.00
N PHE A 53 7.87 -3.65 6.54
CA PHE A 53 6.99 -2.51 6.84
C PHE A 53 6.29 -1.94 5.59
N VAL A 54 6.96 -2.00 4.43
CA VAL A 54 6.46 -1.52 3.13
C VAL A 54 6.95 -2.41 1.98
N LEU A 55 6.24 -2.42 0.85
CA LEU A 55 6.74 -3.01 -0.39
C LEU A 55 7.98 -2.28 -0.91
N ASN A 56 9.05 -3.04 -1.12
CA ASN A 56 10.24 -2.58 -1.86
C ASN A 56 10.02 -2.76 -3.35
N TRP A 57 10.20 -1.68 -4.13
CA TRP A 57 9.90 -1.68 -5.55
C TRP A 57 11.16 -1.72 -6.42
N SER A 58 11.15 -2.60 -7.42
CA SER A 58 12.16 -2.69 -8.47
C SER A 58 11.57 -2.28 -9.82
N ASN A 59 12.29 -1.45 -10.59
CA ASN A 59 11.87 -1.12 -11.96
C ASN A 59 12.43 -2.16 -12.92
N THR A 60 11.54 -2.87 -13.62
CA THR A 60 11.88 -3.79 -14.69
C THR A 60 11.23 -3.32 -15.98
N ARG A 61 12.00 -2.63 -16.82
CA ARG A 61 11.57 -2.15 -18.15
C ARG A 61 10.28 -1.32 -18.12
N GLY A 62 10.15 -0.43 -17.14
CA GLY A 62 8.96 0.44 -17.01
C GLY A 62 7.80 -0.18 -16.22
N VAL A 63 7.93 -1.42 -15.77
CA VAL A 63 7.02 -2.06 -14.80
C VAL A 63 7.68 -2.02 -13.43
N MET A 64 6.98 -1.46 -12.45
CA MET A 64 7.43 -1.44 -11.07
C MET A 64 6.91 -2.69 -10.36
N ILE A 65 7.81 -3.49 -9.80
CA ILE A 65 7.48 -4.77 -9.16
C ILE A 65 7.87 -4.69 -7.69
N GLY A 66 6.90 -4.87 -6.81
CA GLY A 66 7.08 -5.05 -5.38
C GLY A 66 6.82 -6.50 -4.99
N GLN A 67 7.56 -6.99 -4.00
CA GLN A 67 7.35 -8.33 -3.44
C GLN A 67 7.19 -8.23 -1.93
N ASP A 68 6.28 -9.02 -1.36
CA ASP A 68 6.18 -9.17 0.10
C ASP A 68 6.79 -10.49 0.59
N ALA A 69 6.88 -10.66 1.92
CA ALA A 69 7.50 -11.84 2.52
C ALA A 69 6.74 -13.15 2.25
N ASP A 70 5.47 -13.08 1.82
CA ASP A 70 4.65 -14.25 1.48
C ASP A 70 4.75 -14.59 0.00
N LEU A 71 5.77 -14.03 -0.69
CA LEU A 71 6.04 -14.17 -2.11
C LEU A 71 4.93 -13.64 -3.02
N TRP A 72 4.03 -12.79 -2.50
CA TRP A 72 3.11 -12.07 -3.37
C TRP A 72 3.85 -11.02 -4.16
N LEU A 73 3.51 -10.93 -5.44
CA LEU A 73 4.03 -9.93 -6.35
C LEU A 73 2.97 -8.85 -6.57
N TYR A 74 3.40 -7.61 -6.52
CA TYR A 74 2.61 -6.43 -6.84
C TYR A 74 3.26 -5.77 -8.04
N LYS A 75 2.50 -5.52 -9.09
CA LYS A 75 3.00 -4.86 -10.28
C LYS A 75 2.22 -3.59 -10.50
N VAL A 76 2.94 -2.55 -10.86
CA VAL A 76 2.37 -1.27 -11.19
C VAL A 76 3.03 -0.77 -12.47
N GLU A 77 2.20 -0.42 -13.45
CA GLU A 77 2.65 0.02 -14.77
C GLU A 77 1.78 1.15 -15.29
N LEU A 78 2.37 2.00 -16.15
CA LEU A 78 1.62 3.03 -16.86
C LEU A 78 0.89 2.40 -18.04
N PHE A 79 -0.43 2.51 -18.07
CA PHE A 79 -1.28 2.02 -19.16
C PHE A 79 -2.08 3.19 -19.74
N GLY A 80 -1.59 3.75 -20.84
CA GLY A 80 -2.15 4.98 -21.42
C GLY A 80 -1.96 6.17 -20.48
N LEU A 81 -3.06 6.72 -19.96
CA LEU A 81 -3.05 7.90 -19.07
C LEU A 81 -3.23 7.57 -17.59
N PHE A 82 -3.28 6.28 -17.23
CA PHE A 82 -3.49 5.85 -15.86
C PHE A 82 -2.48 4.79 -15.43
N TRP A 83 -2.27 4.70 -14.12
CA TRP A 83 -1.45 3.67 -13.50
C TRP A 83 -2.34 2.47 -13.15
N ARG A 84 -1.95 1.31 -13.67
CA ARG A 84 -2.58 0.02 -13.36
C ARG A 84 -1.81 -0.62 -12.22
N ALA A 85 -2.53 -1.02 -11.17
CA ALA A 85 -2.01 -1.86 -10.10
C ALA A 85 -2.57 -3.28 -10.25
N THR A 86 -1.72 -4.28 -10.07
CA THR A 86 -2.09 -5.71 -10.09
C THR A 86 -1.33 -6.45 -9.01
N CYS A 87 -1.87 -7.57 -8.56
CA CYS A 87 -1.17 -8.47 -7.65
C CYS A 87 -1.33 -9.94 -8.07
N SER A 88 -0.30 -10.74 -7.84
CA SER A 88 -0.32 -12.20 -8.02
C SER A 88 0.15 -12.87 -6.75
N GLY A 89 -0.64 -13.84 -6.29
CA GLY A 89 -0.21 -14.75 -5.23
C GLY A 89 0.67 -15.88 -5.79
N PRO A 90 1.38 -16.64 -4.93
CA PRO A 90 2.30 -17.70 -5.35
C PRO A 90 1.67 -18.76 -6.26
N ASN A 91 0.36 -18.98 -6.13
CA ASN A 91 -0.40 -20.01 -6.85
C ASN A 91 -1.61 -19.43 -7.59
N ARG A 92 -1.61 -18.12 -7.91
CA ARG A 92 -2.79 -17.46 -8.49
C ARG A 92 -2.43 -16.60 -9.70
N GLU A 93 -3.43 -16.40 -10.54
CA GLU A 93 -3.39 -15.46 -11.65
C GLU A 93 -3.30 -14.00 -11.16
N ASP A 94 -2.92 -13.10 -12.07
CA ASP A 94 -2.86 -11.66 -11.80
C ASP A 94 -4.27 -11.10 -11.54
N ILE A 95 -4.48 -10.53 -10.35
CA ILE A 95 -5.69 -9.86 -9.92
C ILE A 95 -5.52 -8.36 -10.18
N SER A 96 -6.50 -7.76 -10.85
CA SER A 96 -6.54 -6.30 -11.05
C SER A 96 -6.96 -5.58 -9.77
N LEU A 97 -6.17 -4.59 -9.37
CA LEU A 97 -6.50 -3.67 -8.27
C LEU A 97 -7.11 -2.37 -8.84
N PRO A 98 -7.70 -1.51 -7.98
CA PRO A 98 -8.23 -0.22 -8.41
C PRO A 98 -7.22 0.60 -9.24
N ARG A 99 -7.74 1.32 -10.24
CA ARG A 99 -6.92 2.21 -11.09
C ARG A 99 -6.48 3.44 -10.30
N ALA A 100 -5.33 3.98 -10.68
CA ALA A 100 -4.80 5.21 -10.12
C ALA A 100 -4.45 6.23 -11.20
N ASP A 101 -4.61 7.50 -10.86
CA ASP A 101 -4.20 8.66 -11.65
C ASP A 101 -2.69 8.93 -11.57
N SER A 102 -2.01 8.30 -10.61
CA SER A 102 -0.62 8.59 -10.28
C SER A 102 0.12 7.36 -9.73
N TRP A 103 1.43 7.32 -9.95
CA TRP A 103 2.32 6.29 -9.43
C TRP A 103 2.21 6.13 -7.90
N PRO A 104 2.31 7.21 -7.09
CA PRO A 104 2.22 7.08 -5.63
C PRO A 104 0.87 6.51 -5.16
N LYS A 105 -0.23 6.84 -5.83
CA LYS A 105 -1.55 6.28 -5.51
C LYS A 105 -1.63 4.79 -5.84
N ALA A 106 -1.06 4.37 -6.97
CA ALA A 106 -0.99 2.96 -7.34
C ALA A 106 -0.17 2.13 -6.33
N GLN A 107 0.93 2.68 -5.82
CA GLN A 107 1.70 2.06 -4.74
C GLN A 107 0.88 1.91 -3.45
N LEU A 108 0.16 2.97 -3.04
CA LEU A 108 -0.71 2.93 -1.86
C LEU A 108 -1.82 1.89 -2.00
N ILE A 109 -2.39 1.72 -3.18
CA ILE A 109 -3.40 0.67 -3.47
C ILE A 109 -2.80 -0.73 -3.29
N CYS A 110 -1.59 -0.96 -3.79
CA CYS A 110 -0.90 -2.24 -3.62
C CYS A 110 -0.62 -2.53 -2.14
N GLU A 111 -0.14 -1.52 -1.42
CA GLU A 111 0.17 -1.62 0.00
C GLU A 111 -1.08 -1.86 0.85
N GLN A 112 -2.18 -1.16 0.56
CA GLN A 112 -3.47 -1.39 1.22
C GLN A 112 -3.93 -2.84 1.01
N HIS A 113 -3.92 -3.33 -0.23
CA HIS A 113 -4.30 -4.71 -0.53
C HIS A 113 -3.42 -5.71 0.21
N ARG A 114 -2.10 -5.51 0.21
CA ARG A 114 -1.13 -6.37 0.93
C ARG A 114 -1.51 -6.52 2.40
N ARG A 115 -1.83 -5.40 3.04
CA ARG A 115 -2.17 -5.31 4.45
C ARG A 115 -3.52 -5.95 4.75
N SER A 116 -4.56 -5.64 3.99
CA SER A 116 -5.88 -6.26 4.15
C SER A 116 -5.82 -7.78 3.97
N ARG A 117 -5.04 -8.27 3.00
CA ARG A 117 -4.81 -9.70 2.80
C ARG A 117 -4.18 -10.35 4.03
N ARG A 118 -3.12 -9.74 4.59
CA ARG A 118 -2.43 -10.27 5.78
C ARG A 118 -3.32 -10.26 7.01
N ALA A 119 -4.13 -9.21 7.19
CA ALA A 119 -5.10 -9.13 8.28
C ALA A 119 -6.22 -10.19 8.17
N ALA A 120 -6.60 -10.57 6.94
CA ALA A 120 -7.61 -11.59 6.68
C ALA A 120 -7.07 -13.03 6.73
N ALA A 121 -5.76 -13.23 6.63
CA ALA A 121 -5.18 -14.56 6.77
C ALA A 121 -5.36 -15.04 8.23
N PRO A 122 -5.97 -16.21 8.47
CA PRO A 122 -6.08 -16.73 9.81
C PRO A 122 -4.66 -16.85 10.38
N VAL A 123 -4.45 -16.25 11.56
CA VAL A 123 -3.30 -16.56 12.39
C VAL A 123 -3.35 -18.07 12.57
N THR A 124 -2.50 -18.78 11.83
CA THR A 124 -2.31 -20.21 12.03
C THR A 124 -1.63 -20.27 13.38
N SER A 125 -2.46 -20.49 14.40
CA SER A 125 -2.03 -20.85 15.74
C SER A 125 -1.11 -22.05 15.56
N GLY A 126 0.19 -21.82 15.74
CA GLY A 126 1.18 -22.89 15.76
C GLY A 126 0.79 -23.87 16.86
N GLY A 127 0.66 -25.14 16.48
CA GLY A 127 0.68 -26.26 17.41
C GLY A 127 2.09 -26.58 17.89
#